data_AF-A0AA42I343-F1
#
_entry.id   AF-A0AA42I343-F1
#
_cell.length_a   1.000
_cell.length_b   1.000
_cell.length_c   1.000
_cell.angle_alpha   90.00
_cell.angle_beta   90.00
_cell.angle_gamma   90.00
#
_symmetry.space_group_name_H-M   'P 1'
#
loop_
_entity.id
_entity.type
_entity.pdbx_description
1 polymer ?
#
loop_
_entity_poly.entity_id
_entity_poly.type
_entity_poly.pdbx_seq_one_letter_code
_entity_poly.pdbx_strand_id
1 'polypeptide(L)'
;MGIYRYIKAKTTAGAKRTGSAAGKVVNAAEIAETASATRQMLADFWATRKGTGRCETFQNAVVRRGLTEDDLRALHRQHSIVAHATLVFFVMAAALGTWHGLQGSQAGAMAGLGASLAMAGYFIRAAFRAAQIQRRELFAFPVFLRQPLDWLPAWTLPAVRSTTPAKRQVRHER
;
A
#
# COMPACT_ATOMS: atom_id res chain seq x y z
N MET A 1 6.87 5.10 37.34
CA MET A 1 7.37 6.45 36.96
C MET A 1 8.89 6.36 37.02
N GLY A 2 9.69 6.30 35.95
CA GLY A 2 9.67 7.02 34.67
C GLY A 2 11.11 7.54 34.49
N ILE A 3 12.05 6.64 34.13
CA ILE A 3 13.48 6.93 34.02
C ILE A 3 13.72 7.67 32.70
N TYR A 4 13.91 8.99 32.76
CA TYR A 4 14.37 9.78 31.62
C TYR A 4 15.89 9.69 31.52
N ARG A 5 16.39 8.85 30.60
CA ARG A 5 17.80 8.84 30.21
C ARG A 5 18.07 10.00 29.26
N TYR A 6 18.71 11.05 29.77
CA TYR A 6 19.38 12.08 28.98
C TYR A 6 20.60 11.47 28.28
N ILE A 7 20.58 11.37 26.95
CA ILE A 7 21.79 11.08 26.17
C ILE A 7 22.53 12.40 25.96
N LYS A 8 23.60 12.58 26.74
CA LYS A 8 24.57 13.68 26.62
C LYS A 8 25.35 13.45 25.31
N ALA A 9 24.96 14.11 24.22
CA ALA A 9 25.77 14.13 23.01
C ALA A 9 27.07 14.92 23.30
N LYS A 10 28.20 14.22 23.33
CA LYS A 10 29.53 14.83 23.44
C LYS A 10 29.78 15.68 22.20
N THR A 11 29.83 16.99 22.39
CA THR A 11 30.46 17.96 21.49
C THR A 11 31.95 17.67 21.40
N THR A 12 32.41 17.16 20.26
CA THR A 12 33.81 17.29 19.84
C THR A 12 33.88 18.38 18.78
N ALA A 13 34.49 19.50 19.19
CA ALA A 13 34.84 20.60 18.33
C ALA A 13 36.01 20.23 17.40
N GLY A 14 35.96 20.75 16.18
CA GLY A 14 37.17 21.08 15.41
C GLY A 14 37.51 20.18 14.22
N ALA A 15 37.02 20.56 13.04
CA ALA A 15 37.81 20.49 11.80
C ALA A 15 37.16 21.37 10.72
N LYS A 16 37.63 22.63 10.60
CA LYS A 16 37.48 23.41 9.37
C LYS A 16 38.20 22.67 8.24
N ARG A 17 37.49 22.26 7.19
CA ARG A 17 38.03 22.09 5.84
C ARG A 17 37.06 22.70 4.82
N THR A 18 37.26 23.98 4.58
CA THR A 18 37.01 24.62 3.29
C THR A 18 37.82 23.88 2.22
N GLY A 19 37.16 23.39 1.17
CA GLY A 19 37.86 22.76 0.05
C GLY A 19 36.93 22.17 -0.98
N SER A 20 36.67 22.94 -2.04
CA SER A 20 36.30 22.49 -3.38
C SER A 20 34.97 21.76 -3.54
N ALA A 21 33.94 22.51 -3.93
CA ALA A 21 32.80 22.01 -4.68
C ALA A 21 33.25 21.69 -6.13
N ALA A 22 34.06 20.65 -6.30
CA ALA A 22 34.31 20.02 -7.58
C ALA A 22 33.40 18.80 -7.69
N GLY A 23 32.67 18.71 -8.80
CA GLY A 23 31.58 17.75 -9.04
C GLY A 23 31.87 16.36 -8.50
N LYS A 24 31.03 15.93 -7.55
CA LYS A 24 30.99 14.55 -7.10
C LYS A 24 30.45 13.73 -8.27
N VAL A 25 31.34 13.22 -9.10
CA VAL A 25 31.03 12.17 -10.07
C VAL A 25 30.61 10.98 -9.23
N VAL A 26 29.30 10.84 -9.03
CA VAL A 26 28.73 9.70 -8.32
C VAL A 26 29.08 8.49 -9.16
N ASN A 27 30.03 7.72 -8.65
CA ASN A 27 30.62 6.60 -9.37
C ASN A 27 29.51 5.55 -9.58
N ALA A 28 29.31 5.06 -10.81
CA ALA A 28 28.22 4.13 -11.11
C ALA A 28 28.26 2.86 -10.22
N ALA A 29 29.46 2.52 -9.72
CA ALA A 29 29.68 1.47 -8.74
C ALA A 29 29.00 1.74 -7.38
N GLU A 30 29.03 2.98 -6.88
CA GLU A 30 28.36 3.36 -5.62
C GLU A 30 26.83 3.29 -5.75
N ILE A 31 26.29 3.63 -6.92
CA ILE A 31 24.85 3.50 -7.20
C ILE A 31 24.44 2.03 -7.28
N ALA A 32 25.27 1.19 -7.90
CA ALA A 32 25.03 -0.24 -8.00
C ALA A 32 25.06 -0.94 -6.63
N GLU A 33 26.01 -0.54 -5.77
CA GLU A 33 26.14 -1.04 -4.40
C GLU A 33 24.99 -0.57 -3.50
N THR A 34 24.54 0.68 -3.66
CA THR A 34 23.36 1.20 -2.95
C THR A 34 22.08 0.49 -3.40
N ALA A 35 21.96 0.18 -4.70
CA ALA A 35 20.82 -0.54 -5.27
C ALA A 35 20.76 -2.00 -4.80
N SER A 36 21.90 -2.70 -4.72
CA SER A 36 21.97 -4.08 -4.21
C SER A 36 21.67 -4.13 -2.70
N ALA A 37 22.20 -3.19 -1.93
CA ALA A 37 21.91 -3.05 -0.50
C ALA A 37 20.42 -2.78 -0.24
N THR A 38 19.80 -1.90 -1.03
CA THR A 38 18.36 -1.63 -0.94
C THR A 38 17.52 -2.87 -1.27
N ARG A 39 17.93 -3.65 -2.28
CA ARG A 39 17.26 -4.92 -2.63
C ARG A 39 17.39 -5.97 -1.52
N GLN A 40 18.55 -6.08 -0.88
CA GLN A 40 18.77 -6.97 0.25
C GLN A 40 17.95 -6.57 1.47
N MET A 41 17.94 -5.28 1.85
CA MET A 41 17.09 -4.78 2.94
C MET A 41 15.61 -5.05 2.69
N LEU A 42 15.14 -4.87 1.44
CA LEU A 42 13.78 -5.22 1.07
C LEU A 42 13.53 -6.72 1.20
N ALA A 43 14.44 -7.57 0.71
CA ALA A 43 14.31 -9.03 0.81
C ALA A 43 14.22 -9.51 2.27
N ASP A 44 15.05 -8.97 3.16
CA ASP A 44 15.07 -9.32 4.58
C ASP A 44 13.84 -8.82 5.33
N PHE A 45 13.34 -7.62 4.99
CA PHE A 45 12.06 -7.12 5.49
C PHE A 45 10.88 -8.02 5.09
N TRP A 46 10.90 -8.54 3.87
CA TRP A 46 9.88 -9.48 3.40
C TRP A 46 10.04 -10.88 4.03
N ALA A 47 11.28 -11.32 4.32
CA ALA A 47 11.56 -12.61 4.93
C ALA A 47 11.15 -12.67 6.41
N THR A 48 11.42 -11.61 7.17
CA THR A 48 11.10 -11.51 8.61
C THR A 48 9.59 -11.47 8.92
N ARG A 49 8.75 -11.17 7.93
CA ARG A 49 7.29 -11.13 8.08
C ARG A 49 6.59 -12.51 7.99
N LYS A 50 7.32 -13.60 7.72
CA LYS A 50 6.76 -14.94 7.52
C LYS A 50 6.34 -15.67 8.81
N GLY A 51 6.59 -15.12 9.99
CA GLY A 51 6.25 -15.76 11.26
C GLY A 51 5.03 -15.14 11.94
N THR A 52 4.07 -15.97 12.35
CA THR A 52 2.96 -15.69 13.28
C THR A 52 1.71 -15.00 12.73
N GLY A 53 1.14 -15.51 11.63
CA GLY A 53 -0.23 -15.20 11.25
C GLY A 53 -1.19 -16.21 11.84
N ARG A 54 -1.86 -15.90 12.96
CA ARG A 54 -3.11 -16.57 13.34
C ARG A 54 -4.01 -16.50 12.09
N CYS A 55 -4.31 -17.63 11.44
CA CYS A 55 -5.08 -17.69 10.20
C CYS A 55 -6.53 -17.29 10.48
N GLU A 56 -6.76 -16.00 10.71
CA GLU A 56 -8.09 -15.45 10.83
C GLU A 56 -8.73 -15.44 9.44
N THR A 57 -9.77 -16.24 9.28
CA THR A 57 -10.59 -16.24 8.05
C THR A 57 -11.44 -14.97 8.01
N PHE A 58 -11.83 -14.55 6.81
CA PHE A 58 -12.74 -13.41 6.65
C PHE A 58 -14.04 -13.61 7.44
N GLN A 59 -14.59 -14.83 7.43
CA GLN A 59 -15.76 -15.21 8.23
C GLN A 59 -15.55 -14.96 9.73
N ASN A 60 -14.41 -15.36 10.29
CA ASN A 60 -14.09 -15.13 11.70
C ASN A 60 -13.97 -13.63 12.03
N ALA A 61 -13.40 -12.84 11.11
CA ALA A 61 -13.29 -11.39 11.29
C ALA A 61 -14.65 -10.67 11.25
N VAL A 62 -15.56 -11.10 10.37
CA VAL A 62 -16.94 -10.61 10.27
C VAL A 62 -17.73 -10.94 11.54
N VAL A 63 -17.67 -12.20 11.98
CA VAL A 63 -18.36 -12.67 13.20
C VAL A 63 -17.84 -11.95 14.44
N ARG A 64 -16.51 -11.79 14.58
CA ARG A 64 -15.91 -11.06 15.73
C ARG A 64 -16.36 -9.60 15.79
N ARG A 65 -16.55 -8.96 14.64
CA ARG A 65 -17.01 -7.56 14.56
C ARG A 65 -18.53 -7.42 14.56
N GLY A 66 -19.28 -8.53 14.56
CA GLY A 66 -20.74 -8.50 14.49
C GLY A 66 -21.28 -7.83 13.23
N LEU A 67 -20.52 -7.85 12.13
CA LEU A 67 -20.90 -7.15 10.91
C LEU A 67 -21.98 -7.94 10.18
N THR A 68 -23.06 -7.25 9.82
CA THR A 68 -24.09 -7.81 8.96
C THR A 68 -23.67 -7.74 7.49
N GLU A 69 -24.37 -8.47 6.62
CA GLU A 69 -24.14 -8.44 5.18
C GLU A 69 -24.41 -7.05 4.59
N ASP A 70 -25.36 -6.29 5.16
CA ASP A 70 -25.64 -4.91 4.75
C ASP A 70 -24.53 -3.95 5.17
N ASP A 71 -23.93 -4.13 6.34
CA ASP A 71 -22.76 -3.36 6.77
C ASP A 71 -21.56 -3.58 5.85
N LEU A 72 -21.34 -4.83 5.40
CA LEU A 72 -20.28 -5.15 4.45
C LEU A 72 -20.50 -4.47 3.10
N ARG A 73 -21.74 -4.39 2.61
CA ARG A 73 -22.08 -3.64 1.39
C ARG A 73 -21.83 -2.14 1.57
N ALA A 74 -22.21 -1.57 2.71
CA ALA A 74 -22.00 -0.16 3.01
C ALA A 74 -20.50 0.17 3.07
N LEU A 75 -19.71 -0.64 3.78
CA LEU A 75 -18.26 -0.51 3.87
C LEU A 75 -17.58 -0.66 2.51
N HIS A 76 -18.02 -1.63 1.70
CA HIS A 76 -17.51 -1.79 0.34
C HIS A 76 -17.79 -0.54 -0.49
N ARG A 77 -19.03 -0.04 -0.51
CA ARG A 77 -19.38 1.19 -1.24
C ARG A 77 -18.55 2.38 -0.78
N GLN A 78 -18.39 2.56 0.53
CA GLN A 78 -17.58 3.66 1.08
C GLN A 78 -16.13 3.57 0.59
N HIS A 79 -15.51 2.39 0.66
CA HIS A 79 -14.14 2.20 0.19
C HIS A 79 -14.02 2.33 -1.33
N SER A 80 -15.02 1.87 -2.09
CA SER A 80 -15.06 2.05 -3.54
C SER A 80 -15.17 3.52 -3.92
N ILE A 81 -16.04 4.30 -3.26
CA ILE A 81 -16.18 5.75 -3.49
C ILE A 81 -14.85 6.47 -3.19
N VAL A 82 -14.24 6.16 -2.04
CA VAL A 82 -12.96 6.76 -1.65
C VAL A 82 -11.86 6.42 -2.67
N ALA A 83 -11.80 5.17 -3.16
CA ALA A 83 -10.84 4.78 -4.19
C ALA A 83 -11.05 5.58 -5.49
N HIS A 84 -12.29 5.68 -5.99
CA HIS A 84 -12.56 6.46 -7.20
C HIS A 84 -12.26 7.95 -7.02
N ALA A 85 -12.66 8.55 -5.90
CA ALA A 85 -12.39 9.96 -5.61
C ALA A 85 -10.89 10.24 -5.54
N THR A 86 -10.13 9.41 -4.81
CA THR A 86 -8.67 9.56 -4.67
C THR A 86 -7.95 9.33 -5.99
N LEU A 87 -8.45 8.45 -6.87
CA LEU A 87 -7.92 8.28 -8.22
C LEU A 87 -8.12 9.54 -9.07
N VAL A 88 -9.28 10.19 -9.01
CA VAL A 88 -9.52 11.45 -9.72
C VAL A 88 -8.58 12.54 -9.21
N PHE A 89 -8.44 12.70 -7.89
CA PHE A 89 -7.51 13.66 -7.30
C PHE A 89 -6.05 13.34 -7.62
N PHE A 90 -5.68 12.06 -7.70
CA PHE A 90 -4.36 11.64 -8.16
C PHE A 90 -4.08 12.11 -9.59
N VAL A 91 -5.01 11.87 -10.52
CA VAL A 91 -4.85 12.29 -11.92
C VAL A 91 -4.77 13.82 -12.03
N MET A 92 -5.60 14.55 -11.28
CA MET A 92 -5.54 16.02 -11.24
C MET A 92 -4.21 16.53 -10.67
N ALA A 93 -3.75 15.97 -9.55
CA ALA A 93 -2.49 16.36 -8.92
C ALA A 93 -1.28 16.08 -9.83
N ALA A 94 -1.30 14.96 -10.54
CA ALA A 94 -0.28 14.60 -11.50
C ALA A 94 -0.28 15.59 -12.68
N ALA A 95 -1.45 15.89 -13.25
CA ALA A 95 -1.60 16.85 -14.35
C ALA A 95 -1.12 18.26 -13.96
N LEU A 96 -1.52 18.75 -12.78
CA LEU A 96 -1.08 20.05 -12.26
C LEU A 96 0.42 20.07 -11.98
N GLY A 97 0.98 18.99 -11.42
CA GLY A 97 2.41 18.85 -11.20
C GLY A 97 3.21 18.90 -12.51
N THR A 98 2.75 18.17 -13.53
CA THR A 98 3.36 18.20 -14.87
C THR A 98 3.26 19.60 -15.49
N TRP A 99 2.10 20.23 -15.40
CA TRP A 99 1.89 21.60 -15.90
C TRP A 99 2.86 22.60 -15.27
N HIS A 100 2.99 22.61 -13.94
CA HIS A 100 3.96 23.47 -13.27
C HIS A 100 5.42 23.14 -13.61
N GLY A 101 5.73 21.87 -13.86
CA GLY A 101 7.03 21.43 -14.36
C GLY A 101 7.34 22.02 -15.73
N LEU A 102 6.37 22.03 -16.65
CA LEU A 102 6.51 22.64 -17.98
C LEU A 102 6.67 24.17 -17.91
N GLN A 103 6.08 24.82 -16.91
CA GLN A 103 6.26 26.25 -16.65
C GLN A 103 7.58 26.60 -15.94
N GLY A 104 8.43 25.61 -15.62
CA GLY A 104 9.69 25.82 -14.92
C GLY A 104 9.55 26.07 -13.40
N SER A 105 8.35 25.94 -12.84
CA SER A 105 8.12 26.08 -11.40
C SER A 105 8.43 24.76 -10.68
N GLN A 106 9.67 24.65 -10.18
CA GLN A 106 10.10 23.46 -9.43
C GLN A 106 9.28 23.23 -8.17
N ALA A 107 8.90 24.29 -7.45
CA ALA A 107 8.08 24.19 -6.25
C ALA A 107 6.70 23.59 -6.55
N GLY A 108 6.04 24.05 -7.63
CA GLY A 108 4.75 23.51 -8.06
C GLY A 108 4.84 22.06 -8.52
N ALA A 109 5.90 21.71 -9.27
CA ALA A 109 6.14 20.34 -9.72
C ALA A 109 6.36 19.37 -8.55
N MET A 110 7.17 19.76 -7.56
CA MET A 110 7.41 18.96 -6.35
C MET A 110 6.17 18.83 -5.49
N ALA A 111 5.37 19.90 -5.35
CA ALA A 111 4.10 19.85 -4.64
C ALA A 111 3.11 18.88 -5.32
N GLY A 112 2.99 18.94 -6.65
CA GLY A 112 2.16 18.02 -7.43
C GLY A 112 2.61 16.56 -7.33
N LEU A 113 3.92 16.30 -7.34
CA LEU A 113 4.48 14.96 -7.14
C LEU A 113 4.19 14.43 -5.73
N GLY A 114 4.39 15.26 -4.70
CA GLY A 114 4.08 14.90 -3.31
C GLY A 114 2.59 14.61 -3.10
N ALA A 115 1.71 15.46 -3.65
CA ALA A 115 0.27 15.25 -3.61
C ALA A 115 -0.15 13.96 -4.34
N SER A 116 0.44 13.69 -5.50
CA SER A 116 0.19 12.46 -6.27
C SER A 116 0.60 11.21 -5.47
N LEU A 117 1.76 11.22 -4.83
CA LEU A 117 2.20 10.10 -3.97
C LEU A 117 1.26 9.89 -2.78
N ALA A 118 0.82 10.97 -2.13
CA ALA A 118 -0.13 10.88 -1.03
C ALA A 118 -1.46 10.25 -1.50
N MET A 119 -2.01 10.72 -2.62
CA MET A 119 -3.26 10.18 -3.19
C MET A 119 -3.12 8.73 -3.64
N ALA A 120 -1.98 8.34 -4.23
CA ALA A 120 -1.71 6.95 -4.58
C ALA A 120 -1.74 6.03 -3.34
N GLY A 121 -1.18 6.47 -2.21
CA GLY A 121 -1.24 5.72 -0.95
C GLY A 121 -2.67 5.53 -0.43
N TYR A 122 -3.51 6.58 -0.50
CA TYR A 122 -4.92 6.48 -0.12
C TYR A 122 -5.70 5.58 -1.06
N PHE A 123 -5.49 5.71 -2.38
CA PHE A 123 -6.11 4.87 -3.40
C PHE A 123 -5.83 3.40 -3.14
N ILE A 124 -4.55 3.03 -3.03
CA ILE A 124 -4.11 1.64 -2.81
C ILE A 124 -4.72 1.07 -1.54
N ARG A 125 -4.76 1.85 -0.45
CA ARG A 125 -5.36 1.41 0.82
C ARG A 125 -6.87 1.16 0.68
N ALA A 126 -7.60 2.07 0.04
CA ALA A 126 -9.04 1.95 -0.14
C ALA A 126 -9.39 0.80 -1.09
N ALA A 127 -8.71 0.71 -2.22
CA ALA A 127 -8.86 -0.35 -3.21
C ALA A 127 -8.57 -1.74 -2.62
N PHE A 128 -7.50 -1.88 -1.84
CA PHE A 128 -7.17 -3.15 -1.17
C PHE A 128 -8.29 -3.60 -0.22
N ARG A 129 -8.86 -2.67 0.58
CA ARG A 129 -9.96 -3.00 1.49
C ARG A 129 -11.24 -3.38 0.74
N ALA A 130 -11.57 -2.63 -0.32
CA ALA A 130 -12.71 -2.95 -1.17
C ALA A 130 -12.56 -4.34 -1.82
N ALA A 131 -11.35 -4.69 -2.28
CA ALA A 131 -11.03 -5.99 -2.87
C ALA A 131 -11.11 -7.15 -1.86
N GLN A 132 -10.66 -6.94 -0.61
CA GLN A 132 -10.82 -7.93 0.47
C GLN A 132 -12.31 -8.24 0.75
N ILE A 133 -13.16 -7.21 0.76
CA ILE A 133 -14.61 -7.38 0.96
C ILE A 133 -15.26 -8.05 -0.26
N GLN A 134 -14.89 -7.63 -1.46
CA GLN A 134 -15.41 -8.18 -2.72
C GLN A 134 -15.10 -9.68 -2.87
N ARG A 135 -13.88 -10.10 -2.51
CA ARG A 135 -13.46 -11.50 -2.55
C ARG A 135 -13.89 -12.30 -1.33
N ARG A 136 -14.38 -11.63 -0.26
CA ARG A 136 -14.66 -12.25 1.05
C ARG A 136 -13.47 -13.03 1.60
N GLU A 137 -12.27 -12.52 1.35
CA GLU A 137 -11.02 -13.19 1.68
C GLU A 137 -10.00 -12.20 2.24
N LEU A 138 -9.32 -12.59 3.32
CA LEU A 138 -8.21 -11.85 3.89
C LEU A 138 -6.91 -12.32 3.23
N PHE A 139 -6.60 -11.78 2.06
CA PHE A 139 -5.35 -12.03 1.37
C PHE A 139 -4.29 -10.97 1.70
N ALA A 140 -3.02 -11.35 1.51
CA ALA A 140 -1.89 -10.48 1.79
C ALA A 140 -1.72 -9.39 0.70
N PHE A 141 -1.24 -8.22 1.10
CA PHE A 141 -1.02 -7.08 0.20
C PHE A 141 -0.17 -7.39 -1.05
N PRO A 142 0.89 -8.24 -1.01
CA PRO A 142 1.63 -8.60 -2.23
C PRO A 142 0.79 -9.32 -3.29
N VAL A 143 -0.24 -10.06 -2.87
CA VAL A 143 -1.15 -10.74 -3.80
C VAL A 143 -2.01 -9.72 -4.54
N PHE A 144 -2.43 -8.65 -3.86
CA PHE A 144 -3.14 -7.53 -4.47
C PHE A 144 -2.33 -6.86 -5.59
N LEU A 145 -1.05 -6.58 -5.32
CA LEU A 145 -0.19 -5.88 -6.28
C LEU A 145 0.06 -6.66 -7.58
N ARG A 146 -0.07 -7.99 -7.54
CA ARG A 146 0.12 -8.84 -8.73
C ARG A 146 -1.05 -8.79 -9.72
N GLN A 147 -2.19 -8.23 -9.34
CA GLN A 147 -3.41 -8.20 -10.14
C GLN A 147 -3.86 -6.74 -10.37
N PRO A 148 -3.15 -5.99 -11.24
CA PRO A 148 -3.43 -4.57 -11.47
C PRO A 148 -4.82 -4.31 -12.04
N LEU A 149 -5.38 -5.26 -12.79
CA LEU A 149 -6.73 -5.17 -13.33
C LEU A 149 -7.82 -5.14 -12.24
N ASP A 150 -7.52 -5.66 -11.05
CA ASP A 150 -8.44 -5.71 -9.91
C ASP A 150 -8.26 -4.53 -8.94
N TRP A 151 -7.44 -3.54 -9.29
CA TRP A 151 -7.21 -2.37 -8.44
C TRP A 151 -8.38 -1.39 -8.45
N LEU A 152 -9.22 -1.43 -9.49
CA LEU A 152 -10.44 -0.66 -9.54
C LEU A 152 -11.55 -1.45 -8.87
N PRO A 153 -12.03 -1.04 -7.69
CA PRO A 153 -13.09 -1.77 -7.02
C PRO A 153 -14.40 -1.62 -7.78
N ALA A 154 -15.21 -2.68 -7.81
CA ALA A 154 -16.54 -2.60 -8.38
C ALA A 154 -17.42 -1.60 -7.58
N TRP A 155 -18.40 -1.00 -8.26
CA TRP A 155 -19.39 -0.13 -7.61
C TRP A 155 -20.38 -0.92 -6.75
N THR A 156 -20.60 -2.19 -7.11
CA THR A 156 -21.55 -3.08 -6.45
C THR A 156 -20.82 -4.31 -5.94
N LEU A 157 -21.12 -4.68 -4.69
CA LEU A 157 -20.66 -5.95 -4.14
C LEU A 157 -21.37 -7.09 -4.89
N PRO A 158 -20.64 -8.03 -5.53
CA PRO A 158 -21.27 -9.17 -6.17
C PRO A 158 -22.01 -10.01 -5.12
N ALA A 159 -23.17 -10.55 -5.53
CA ALA A 159 -23.94 -11.44 -4.67
C ALA A 159 -23.07 -12.60 -4.18
N VAL A 160 -23.33 -13.06 -2.95
CA VAL A 160 -22.64 -14.22 -2.37
C VAL A 160 -22.77 -15.36 -3.37
N ARG A 161 -21.66 -15.86 -3.92
CA ARG A 161 -21.70 -17.11 -4.66
C ARG A 161 -22.02 -18.19 -3.63
N SER A 162 -23.28 -18.62 -3.58
CA SER A 162 -23.65 -19.83 -2.86
C SER A 162 -22.95 -20.98 -3.58
N THR A 163 -21.79 -21.39 -3.08
CA THR A 163 -21.25 -22.71 -3.34
C THR A 163 -22.18 -23.72 -2.68
N THR A 164 -23.36 -23.92 -3.25
CA THR A 164 -24.18 -25.09 -2.94
C THR A 164 -23.32 -26.28 -3.35
N PRO A 165 -22.82 -27.11 -2.41
CA PRO A 165 -22.09 -28.30 -2.80
C PRO A 165 -23.06 -29.12 -3.64
N ALA A 166 -22.71 -29.36 -4.90
CA ALA A 166 -23.47 -30.23 -5.78
C ALA A 166 -23.65 -31.55 -5.02
N LYS A 167 -24.89 -31.82 -4.62
CA LYS A 167 -25.28 -33.03 -3.89
C LYS A 167 -24.84 -34.20 -4.76
N ARG A 168 -23.68 -34.79 -4.45
CA ARG A 168 -23.14 -35.96 -5.15
C ARG A 168 -24.19 -37.05 -4.97
N GLN A 169 -25.03 -37.26 -5.98
CA GLN A 169 -25.95 -38.38 -6.00
C GLN A 169 -25.08 -39.64 -6.06
N VAL A 170 -24.89 -40.26 -4.90
CA VAL A 170 -24.35 -41.61 -4.81
C VAL A 170 -25.44 -42.50 -5.40
N ARG A 171 -25.29 -42.85 -6.67
CA ARG A 171 -26.11 -43.85 -7.34
C ARG A 171 -25.77 -45.18 -6.69
N HIS A 172 -26.63 -45.65 -5.79
CA HIS A 172 -26.61 -47.04 -5.35
C HIS A 172 -27.14 -47.88 -6.52
N GLU A 173 -26.23 -48.45 -7.30
CA GLU A 173 -26.58 -49.61 -8.12
C GLU A 173 -26.72 -50.81 -7.18
N ARG A 174 -27.90 -51.44 -7.25
CA ARG A 174 -28.21 -52.74 -6.65
C ARG A 174 -27.93 -53.82 -7.68
#